data_AF-A0A0F9AL60-F1
#
_entry.id   AF-A0A0F9AL60-F1
#
_cell.length_a   1.000
_cell.length_b   1.000
_cell.length_c   1.000
_cell.angle_alpha   90.00
_cell.angle_beta   90.00
_cell.angle_gamma   90.00
#
_symmetry.space_group_name_H-M   'P 1'
#
loop_
_entity.id
_entity.type
_entity.pdbx_description
1 polymer ?
#
loop_
_entity_poly.entity_id
_entity_poly.type
_entity_poly.pdbx_seq_one_letter_code
_entity_poly.pdbx_strand_id
1 'polypeptide(L)'
;MSGRKQKTERKKTKQEKAQEPQVFFEDGLLAFLRNVGQAVGGIKNRPDGAQNLGPEAMFVCTTEALGLARNSGDAKGYISASAYALVAAMLQAGAWTLPPRPMPEPVEEEGPKEPPKKGSKKAPEKEAAK
;
A
#
# COMPACT_ATOMS: atom_id res chain seq x y z
N MET A 1 -41.66 26.22 53.56
CA MET A 1 -41.85 26.45 52.10
C MET A 1 -40.52 26.18 51.40
N SER A 2 -40.58 25.53 50.23
CA SER A 2 -39.59 25.45 49.13
C SER A 2 -38.08 25.50 49.47
N GLY A 3 -37.26 24.50 49.16
CA GLY A 3 -37.28 23.60 48.02
C GLY A 3 -36.15 23.96 47.05
N ARG A 4 -35.19 23.04 46.87
CA ARG A 4 -34.55 22.70 45.57
C ARG A 4 -33.44 21.68 45.79
N LYS A 5 -33.76 20.43 45.43
CA LYS A 5 -32.79 19.37 45.17
C LYS A 5 -32.17 19.67 43.79
N GLN A 6 -30.87 19.97 43.74
CA GLN A 6 -30.13 20.00 42.48
C GLN A 6 -29.89 18.56 42.02
N LYS A 7 -30.58 18.19 40.95
CA LYS A 7 -30.46 16.91 40.26
C LYS A 7 -29.36 17.09 39.21
N THR A 8 -28.14 16.65 39.50
CA THR A 8 -27.06 16.60 38.52
C THR A 8 -27.34 15.45 37.56
N GLU A 9 -27.85 15.79 36.37
CA GLU A 9 -28.03 14.85 35.26
C GLU A 9 -26.67 14.35 34.79
N ARG A 10 -26.35 13.09 35.12
CA ARG A 10 -25.30 12.33 34.44
C ARG A 10 -25.72 12.14 32.98
N LYS A 11 -25.18 12.98 32.10
CA LYS A 11 -25.15 12.74 30.65
C LYS A 11 -24.35 11.46 30.41
N LYS A 12 -25.05 10.34 30.18
CA LYS A 12 -24.46 9.11 29.66
C LYS A 12 -23.99 9.41 28.23
N THR A 13 -22.71 9.67 28.07
CA THR A 13 -22.03 9.64 26.78
C THR A 13 -22.20 8.22 26.23
N LYS A 14 -23.02 8.09 25.19
CA LYS A 14 -23.20 6.85 24.44
C LYS A 14 -21.86 6.58 23.78
N GLN A 15 -21.06 5.67 24.35
CA GLN A 15 -19.89 5.13 23.67
C GLN A 15 -20.40 4.49 22.39
N GLU A 16 -20.17 5.15 21.25
CA GLU A 16 -20.13 4.47 19.97
C GLU A 16 -19.16 3.31 20.13
N LYS A 17 -19.67 2.09 20.01
CA LYS A 17 -18.83 0.92 19.83
C LYS A 17 -17.96 1.22 18.63
N ALA A 18 -16.67 1.50 18.87
CA ALA A 18 -15.67 1.50 17.82
C ALA A 18 -15.82 0.16 17.10
N GLN A 19 -16.30 0.23 15.87
CA GLN A 19 -16.43 -0.93 15.02
C GLN A 19 -15.00 -1.45 14.86
N GLU A 20 -14.70 -2.63 15.42
CA GLU A 20 -13.41 -3.25 15.20
C GLU A 20 -13.19 -3.32 13.68
N PRO A 21 -12.04 -2.87 13.16
CA PRO A 21 -11.81 -2.90 11.74
C PRO A 21 -11.91 -4.36 11.29
N GLN A 22 -12.97 -4.67 10.52
CA GLN A 22 -13.06 -5.94 9.81
C GLN A 22 -11.96 -5.91 8.76
N VAL A 23 -10.80 -6.46 9.10
CA VAL A 23 -9.77 -6.74 8.12
C VAL A 23 -10.27 -7.92 7.31
N PHE A 24 -10.58 -7.69 6.04
CA PHE A 24 -10.97 -8.77 5.16
C PHE A 24 -9.75 -9.65 4.85
N PHE A 25 -10.00 -10.92 4.53
CA PHE A 25 -8.93 -11.83 4.13
C PHE A 25 -8.08 -11.23 3.00
N GLU A 26 -8.72 -10.55 2.04
CA GLU A 26 -8.05 -9.88 0.93
C GLU A 26 -7.08 -8.79 1.40
N ASP A 27 -7.49 -7.96 2.37
CA ASP A 27 -6.61 -6.93 2.95
C ASP A 27 -5.39 -7.55 3.63
N GLY A 28 -5.60 -8.63 4.37
CA GLY A 28 -4.54 -9.40 5.00
C GLY A 28 -3.58 -10.04 3.98
N LEU A 29 -4.13 -10.62 2.91
CA LEU A 29 -3.35 -11.22 1.83
C LEU A 29 -2.52 -10.16 1.09
N LEU A 30 -3.10 -9.01 0.77
CA LEU A 30 -2.38 -7.90 0.13
C LEU A 30 -1.25 -7.37 1.01
N ALA A 31 -1.48 -7.26 2.33
CA ALA A 31 -0.43 -6.89 3.28
C ALA A 31 0.70 -7.94 3.32
N PHE A 32 0.35 -9.23 3.32
CA PHE A 32 1.33 -10.32 3.28
C PHE A 32 2.16 -10.28 1.99
N LEU A 33 1.53 -10.18 0.83
CA LEU A 33 2.21 -10.10 -0.47
C LEU A 33 3.14 -8.89 -0.55
N ARG A 34 2.74 -7.74 0.01
CA ARG A 34 3.60 -6.56 0.10
C ARG A 34 4.85 -6.84 0.92
N ASN A 35 4.71 -7.48 2.09
CA ASN A 35 5.85 -7.82 2.96
C ASN A 35 6.79 -8.84 2.30
N VAL A 36 6.25 -9.86 1.65
CA VAL A 36 7.04 -10.83 0.86
C VAL A 36 7.76 -10.11 -0.28
N GLY A 37 7.07 -9.21 -1.00
CA GLY A 37 7.69 -8.41 -2.07
C GLY A 37 8.85 -7.54 -1.58
N GLN A 38 8.72 -6.92 -0.41
CA GLN A 38 9.81 -6.17 0.23
C GLN A 38 10.99 -7.09 0.59
N ALA A 39 10.73 -8.27 1.16
CA ALA A 39 11.76 -9.24 1.49
C ALA A 39 12.49 -9.75 0.24
N VAL A 40 11.76 -10.04 -0.85
CA VAL A 40 12.33 -10.40 -2.16
C VAL A 40 13.20 -9.27 -2.72
N GLY A 41 12.75 -8.01 -2.63
CA GLY A 41 13.56 -6.86 -3.00
C GLY A 41 14.86 -6.79 -2.19
N GLY A 42 14.79 -7.09 -0.89
CA GLY A 42 15.96 -7.22 -0.02
C GLY A 42 16.93 -8.32 -0.47
N ILE A 43 16.41 -9.48 -0.90
CA ILE A 43 17.23 -10.58 -1.44
C ILE A 43 17.89 -10.15 -2.75
N LYS A 44 17.15 -9.53 -3.68
CA LYS A 44 17.65 -9.10 -5.00
C LYS A 44 18.82 -8.11 -4.89
N ASN A 45 18.80 -7.26 -3.88
CA ASN A 45 19.82 -6.22 -3.69
C ASN A 45 21.03 -6.68 -2.86
N ARG A 46 21.07 -7.92 -2.35
CA ARG A 46 22.22 -8.42 -1.59
C ARG A 46 23.35 -8.82 -2.56
N PRO A 47 24.53 -8.19 -2.50
CA PRO A 47 25.70 -8.70 -3.21
C PRO A 47 26.05 -10.08 -2.64
N ASP A 48 26.42 -11.02 -3.52
CA ASP A 48 26.84 -12.39 -3.18
C ASP A 48 25.82 -13.22 -2.38
N GLY A 49 24.52 -12.94 -2.53
CA GLY A 49 23.48 -13.72 -1.88
C GLY A 49 23.24 -15.10 -2.52
N ALA A 50 22.57 -15.98 -1.78
CA ALA A 50 22.24 -17.35 -2.19
C ALA A 50 21.49 -17.42 -3.54
N GLN A 51 20.81 -16.35 -3.95
CA GLN A 51 20.16 -16.27 -5.26
C GLN A 51 21.13 -16.42 -6.45
N ASN A 52 22.43 -16.13 -6.25
CA ASN A 52 23.47 -16.28 -7.27
C ASN A 52 23.93 -17.74 -7.42
N LEU A 53 23.63 -18.60 -6.44
CA LEU A 53 23.96 -20.02 -6.44
C LEU A 53 22.86 -20.88 -7.06
N GLY A 54 21.72 -20.27 -7.43
CA GLY A 54 20.60 -20.92 -8.10
C GLY A 54 19.44 -21.33 -7.19
N PRO A 55 18.43 -22.00 -7.75
CA PRO A 55 17.17 -22.31 -7.05
C PRO A 55 17.36 -23.28 -5.86
N GLU A 56 18.31 -24.22 -5.95
CA GLU A 56 18.59 -25.18 -4.87
C GLU A 56 19.12 -24.50 -3.60
N ALA A 57 20.01 -23.51 -3.74
CA ALA A 57 20.49 -22.73 -2.60
C ALA A 57 19.34 -21.97 -1.92
N MET A 58 18.41 -21.44 -2.72
CA MET A 58 17.21 -20.76 -2.20
C MET A 58 16.23 -21.72 -1.53
N PHE A 59 16.13 -22.96 -2.00
CA PHE A 59 15.38 -24.02 -1.33
C PHE A 59 15.95 -24.33 0.06
N VAL A 60 17.27 -24.45 0.20
CA VAL A 60 17.92 -24.63 1.51
C VAL A 60 17.59 -23.45 2.43
N CYS A 61 17.81 -22.20 1.99
CA CYS A 61 17.47 -21.01 2.79
C CYS A 61 15.99 -20.98 3.21
N THR A 62 15.08 -21.44 2.33
CA THR A 62 13.65 -21.54 2.63
C THR A 62 13.39 -22.50 3.80
N THR A 63 13.94 -23.72 3.71
CA THR A 63 13.69 -24.77 4.71
C THR A 63 14.29 -24.42 6.08
N GLU A 64 15.48 -23.82 6.09
CA GLU A 64 16.11 -23.32 7.32
C GLU A 64 15.29 -22.19 7.95
N ALA A 65 14.90 -21.19 7.14
CA ALA A 65 14.07 -20.08 7.62
C ALA A 65 12.72 -20.55 8.15
N LEU A 66 12.11 -21.54 7.51
CA LEU A 66 10.85 -22.15 7.95
C LEU A 66 11.03 -22.91 9.28
N GLY A 67 12.13 -23.64 9.45
CA GLY A 67 12.48 -24.30 10.70
C GLY A 67 12.63 -23.30 11.86
N LEU A 68 13.34 -22.20 11.62
CA LEU A 68 13.48 -21.11 12.59
C LEU A 68 12.15 -20.43 12.92
N ALA A 69 11.31 -20.17 11.90
CA ALA A 69 9.99 -19.57 12.08
C ALA A 69 9.06 -20.47 12.90
N ARG A 70 9.07 -21.77 12.63
CA ARG A 70 8.30 -22.77 13.38
C ARG A 70 8.70 -22.81 14.85
N ASN A 71 9.99 -22.74 15.14
CA ASN A 71 10.51 -22.83 16.50
C ASN A 71 10.29 -21.53 17.30
N SER A 72 10.38 -20.38 16.64
CA SER A 72 10.22 -19.07 17.28
C SER A 72 8.77 -18.60 17.38
N GLY A 73 7.88 -19.12 16.53
CA GLY A 73 6.50 -18.63 16.40
C GLY A 73 6.41 -17.24 15.75
N ASP A 74 7.48 -16.72 15.15
CA ASP A 74 7.50 -15.38 14.55
C ASP A 74 6.99 -15.39 13.10
N ALA A 75 5.95 -14.58 12.85
CA ALA A 75 5.39 -14.35 11.53
C ALA A 75 6.43 -13.82 10.51
N LYS A 76 7.42 -13.05 10.94
CA LYS A 76 8.48 -12.54 10.05
C LYS A 76 9.35 -13.67 9.49
N GLY A 77 9.54 -14.75 10.26
CA GLY A 77 10.25 -15.93 9.81
C GLY A 77 9.52 -16.62 8.65
N TYR A 78 8.19 -16.75 8.75
CA TYR A 78 7.37 -17.30 7.67
C TYR A 78 7.40 -16.42 6.41
N ILE A 79 7.32 -15.09 6.55
CA ILE A 79 7.45 -14.15 5.43
C ILE A 79 8.81 -14.31 4.73
N SER A 80 9.89 -14.46 5.50
CA SER A 80 11.24 -14.64 4.95
C SER A 80 11.36 -15.98 4.22
N ALA A 81 10.84 -17.06 4.79
CA ALA A 81 10.80 -18.37 4.14
C ALA A 81 10.00 -18.32 2.82
N SER A 82 8.83 -17.66 2.82
CA SER A 82 8.04 -17.46 1.60
C SER A 82 8.79 -16.64 0.54
N ALA A 83 9.55 -15.63 0.95
CA ALA A 83 10.37 -14.86 0.03
C ALA A 83 11.44 -15.73 -0.64
N TYR A 84 12.18 -16.54 0.13
CA TYR A 84 13.16 -17.48 -0.42
C TYR A 84 12.52 -18.47 -1.41
N ALA A 85 11.36 -19.03 -1.06
CA ALA A 85 10.63 -19.96 -1.92
C ALA A 85 10.20 -19.29 -3.23
N LEU A 86 9.71 -18.04 -3.15
CA LEU A 86 9.32 -17.27 -4.32
C LEU A 86 10.51 -16.98 -5.23
N VAL A 87 11.66 -16.60 -4.68
CA VAL A 87 12.87 -16.40 -5.50
C VAL A 87 13.32 -17.72 -6.14
N ALA A 88 13.29 -18.85 -5.44
CA ALA A 88 13.59 -20.15 -6.02
C ALA A 88 12.68 -20.44 -7.23
N ALA A 89 11.37 -20.21 -7.09
CA ALA A 89 10.41 -20.37 -8.18
C ALA A 89 10.69 -19.40 -9.35
N MET A 90 11.02 -18.14 -9.06
CA MET A 90 11.38 -17.16 -10.10
C MET A 90 12.67 -17.53 -10.83
N LEU A 91 13.66 -18.08 -10.14
CA LEU A 91 14.90 -18.58 -10.75
C LEU A 91 14.60 -19.78 -11.64
N GLN A 92 13.81 -20.75 -11.16
CA GLN A 92 13.42 -21.94 -11.92
C GLN A 92 12.61 -21.59 -13.18
N ALA A 93 11.75 -20.56 -13.08
CA ALA A 93 10.95 -20.08 -14.20
C ALA A 93 11.70 -19.10 -15.13
N GLY A 94 12.96 -18.76 -14.83
CA GLY A 94 13.71 -17.74 -15.58
C GLY A 94 13.16 -16.31 -15.45
N ALA A 95 12.30 -16.06 -14.47
CA ALA A 95 11.65 -14.77 -14.24
C ALA A 95 12.47 -13.81 -13.35
N TRP A 96 13.53 -14.29 -12.70
CA TRP A 96 14.33 -13.51 -11.74
C TRP A 96 15.04 -12.30 -12.35
N THR A 97 15.50 -12.46 -13.60
CA THR A 97 16.26 -11.46 -14.37
C THR A 97 15.38 -10.60 -15.26
N LEU A 98 14.07 -10.83 -15.30
CA LEU A 98 13.17 -10.04 -16.14
C LEU A 98 13.24 -8.55 -15.74
N PRO A 99 13.32 -7.64 -16.72
CA PRO A 99 13.27 -6.22 -16.44
C PRO A 99 11.92 -5.87 -15.82
N PRO A 100 11.87 -4.88 -14.91
CA PRO A 100 10.59 -4.38 -14.41
C PRO A 100 9.71 -3.97 -15.59
N ARG A 101 8.41 -4.29 -15.53
CA ARG A 101 7.49 -3.79 -16.56
C ARG A 101 7.57 -2.26 -16.55
N PRO A 102 7.61 -1.62 -17.73
CA PRO A 102 7.45 -0.18 -17.80
C PRO A 102 6.15 0.20 -17.10
N MET A 103 6.22 1.21 -16.24
CA MET A 103 5.04 1.76 -15.57
C MET A 103 4.06 2.18 -16.67
N PRO A 104 2.76 1.83 -16.59
CA PRO A 104 1.80 2.33 -17.54
C PRO A 104 1.86 3.86 -17.52
N GLU A 105 2.15 4.47 -18.66
CA GLU A 105 2.14 5.92 -18.78
C GLU A 105 0.76 6.42 -18.36
N PRO A 106 0.70 7.49 -17.54
CA PRO A 106 -0.58 8.09 -17.23
C PRO A 106 -1.21 8.53 -18.55
N VAL A 107 -2.37 7.96 -18.86
CA VAL A 107 -3.21 8.45 -19.95
C VAL A 107 -3.55 9.89 -19.58
N GLU A 108 -2.92 10.85 -20.26
CA GLU A 108 -3.33 12.25 -20.16
C GLU A 108 -4.78 12.31 -20.67
N GLU A 109 -5.74 12.39 -19.74
CA GLU A 109 -7.09 12.84 -20.08
C GLU A 109 -6.96 14.24 -20.68
N GLU A 110 -7.21 14.35 -21.99
CA GLU A 110 -7.37 15.64 -22.66
C GLU A 110 -8.38 16.48 -21.87
N GLY A 111 -7.87 17.50 -21.17
CA GLY A 111 -8.68 18.46 -20.45
C GLY A 111 -9.70 19.13 -21.38
N PRO A 112 -10.88 19.51 -20.85
CA PRO A 112 -11.99 20.00 -21.66
C PRO A 112 -11.65 21.32 -22.37
N LYS A 113 -11.88 21.34 -23.69
CA LYS A 113 -11.79 22.53 -24.55
C LYS A 113 -12.61 23.69 -23.98
N GLU A 114 -12.00 24.87 -23.94
CA GLU A 114 -12.60 26.15 -23.50
C GLU A 114 -13.99 26.42 -24.10
N PRO A 115 -14.92 27.04 -23.34
CA PRO A 115 -16.20 27.45 -23.89
C PRO A 115 -16.09 28.75 -24.72
N PRO A 116 -16.97 28.96 -25.72
CA PRO A 116 -16.84 30.05 -26.69
C PRO A 116 -17.29 31.40 -26.08
N LYS A 117 -16.50 32.45 -26.32
CA LYS A 117 -16.86 33.85 -26.01
C LYS A 117 -18.00 34.33 -26.93
N LYS A 118 -19.23 34.41 -26.40
CA LYS A 118 -20.32 35.22 -26.95
C LYS A 118 -20.27 36.63 -26.35
N GLY A 119 -20.34 37.64 -27.23
CA GLY A 119 -20.10 39.04 -26.89
C GLY A 119 -21.17 39.73 -26.06
N SER A 120 -20.84 40.94 -25.62
CA SER A 120 -21.80 41.96 -25.22
C SER A 120 -21.24 43.35 -25.54
N LYS A 121 -21.94 44.05 -26.43
CA LYS A 121 -21.81 45.49 -26.68
C LYS A 121 -22.26 46.26 -25.43
N LYS A 122 -21.52 47.29 -25.02
CA LYS A 122 -22.00 48.69 -24.89
C LYS A 122 -20.91 49.61 -24.33
N ALA A 123 -20.57 50.64 -25.10
CA ALA A 123 -20.04 51.91 -24.59
C ALA A 123 -21.15 52.66 -23.80
N PRO A 124 -20.87 53.70 -22.99
CA PRO A 124 -20.38 54.99 -23.53
C PRO A 124 -19.37 55.79 -22.67
N GLU A 125 -18.74 56.74 -23.37
CA GLU A 125 -18.28 58.10 -22.99
C GLU A 125 -17.67 58.41 -21.60
N LYS A 126 -16.46 59.00 -21.62
CA LYS A 126 -16.19 60.45 -21.47
C LYS A 126 -14.67 60.71 -21.51
N GLU A 127 -14.19 61.54 -22.44
CA GLU A 127 -13.91 62.97 -22.26
C GLU A 127 -12.62 63.24 -21.44
N ALA A 128 -11.54 63.61 -22.14
CA ALA A 128 -10.51 64.53 -21.62
C ALA A 128 -9.64 65.03 -22.77
N ALA A 129 -9.95 66.23 -23.23
CA ALA A 129 -9.10 67.05 -24.07
C ALA A 129 -8.06 67.77 -23.19
N LYS A 130 -6.78 67.73 -23.58
CA LYS A 130 -5.92 68.91 -23.70
C LYS A 130 -4.64 68.58 -24.45
#